data_AF-A0A7C3Y578-F1
#
_entry.id   AF-A0A7C3Y578-F1
#
_cell.length_a   1.000
_cell.length_b   1.000
_cell.length_c   1.000
_cell.angle_alpha   90.00
_cell.angle_beta   90.00
_cell.angle_gamma   90.00
#
_symmetry.space_group_name_H-M   'P 1'
#
loop_
_entity.id
_entity.type
_entity.pdbx_description
1 polymer ?
#
loop_
_entity_poly.entity_id
_entity_poly.type
_entity_poly.pdbx_seq_one_letter_code
_entity_poly.pdbx_strand_id
1 'polypeptide(L)'
;MDLKTYFENTKGMGVMAAADAEGQVAIALYSRPHVMDDGTLAFIMADRLIHHHLKSNPRAAFLFKEEGPGYQGKRFLLTKVREEENSPLLESLRRRVYLSERDGAKESKFLVFFRVEKELPLVGSED
;
A
#
# COMPACT_ATOMS: atom_id res chain seq x y z
N MET A 1 13.46 6.22 13.66
CA MET A 1 12.27 7.02 13.32
C MET A 1 11.11 6.05 13.17
N ASP A 2 9.96 6.32 13.77
CA ASP A 2 8.78 5.48 13.56
C ASP A 2 8.28 5.58 12.11
N LEU A 3 7.43 4.63 11.71
CA LEU A 3 6.93 4.56 10.33
C LEU A 3 6.05 5.75 9.96
N LYS A 4 5.33 6.35 10.92
CA LYS A 4 4.46 7.50 10.67
C LYS A 4 5.30 8.70 10.24
N THR A 5 6.27 9.05 11.06
CA THR A 5 7.23 10.13 10.78
C THR A 5 8.02 9.84 9.50
N TYR A 6 8.38 8.57 9.23
CA TYR A 6 9.02 8.13 7.99
C TYR A 6 8.18 8.43 6.75
N PHE A 7 6.96 7.92 6.69
CA PHE A 7 6.14 8.12 5.50
C PHE A 7 5.59 9.54 5.37
N GLU A 8 5.51 10.33 6.44
CA GLU A 8 5.14 11.75 6.36
C GLU A 8 6.23 12.58 5.68
N ASN A 9 7.50 12.37 6.06
CA ASN A 9 8.61 13.24 5.66
C ASN A 9 9.41 12.72 4.46
N THR A 10 9.35 11.43 4.16
CA THR A 10 10.12 10.84 3.06
C THR A 10 9.29 10.73 1.80
N LYS A 11 9.76 11.35 0.71
CA LYS A 11 9.20 11.17 -0.64
C LYS A 11 9.85 9.99 -1.33
N GLY A 12 9.12 9.36 -2.24
CA GLY A 12 9.58 8.15 -2.90
C GLY A 12 8.53 7.47 -3.75
N MET A 13 8.95 6.36 -4.36
CA MET A 13 8.13 5.51 -5.20
C MET A 13 7.79 4.22 -4.45
N GLY A 14 6.50 3.92 -4.35
CA GLY A 14 5.98 2.68 -3.77
C GLY A 14 5.60 1.68 -4.86
N VAL A 15 5.94 0.42 -4.66
CA VAL A 15 5.54 -0.72 -5.49
C VAL A 15 4.95 -1.78 -4.57
N MET A 16 3.72 -2.22 -4.85
CA MET A 16 3.09 -3.33 -4.16
C MET A 16 3.02 -4.55 -5.07
N ALA A 17 3.32 -5.71 -4.51
CA ALA A 17 3.13 -7.02 -5.11
C ALA A 17 2.13 -7.83 -4.28
N ALA A 18 1.23 -8.55 -4.95
CA ALA A 18 0.30 -9.49 -4.33
C ALA A 18 0.09 -10.69 -5.26
N ALA A 19 -0.26 -11.84 -4.69
CA ALA A 19 -0.59 -13.04 -5.44
C ALA A 19 -2.04 -13.45 -5.19
N ASP A 20 -2.69 -14.13 -6.13
CA ASP A 20 -3.97 -14.79 -5.90
C ASP A 20 -3.80 -16.14 -5.16
N ALA A 21 -4.84 -16.98 -5.14
CA ALA A 21 -4.83 -18.29 -4.46
C ALA A 21 -4.02 -19.34 -5.25
N GLU A 22 -3.91 -19.17 -6.55
CA GLU A 22 -3.18 -20.01 -7.49
C GLU A 22 -1.69 -19.63 -7.54
N GLY A 23 -1.31 -18.51 -6.92
CA GLY A 23 0.05 -18.00 -6.85
C GLY A 23 0.44 -17.11 -8.03
N GLN A 24 -0.53 -16.62 -8.83
CA GLN A 24 -0.25 -15.66 -9.88
C GLN A 24 0.07 -14.29 -9.27
N VAL A 25 1.29 -13.80 -9.53
CA VAL A 25 1.78 -12.56 -8.94
C VAL A 25 1.46 -11.36 -9.85
N ALA A 26 0.96 -10.29 -9.26
CA ALA A 26 0.82 -8.98 -9.89
C ALA A 26 1.60 -7.92 -9.11
N ILE A 27 2.01 -6.86 -9.81
CA ILE A 27 2.66 -5.69 -9.23
C ILE A 27 2.00 -4.40 -9.72
N ALA A 28 1.96 -3.38 -8.87
CA ALA A 28 1.49 -2.05 -9.25
C ALA A 28 2.16 -0.95 -8.44
N LEU A 29 2.18 0.27 -9.00
CA LEU A 29 2.58 1.47 -8.29
C LEU A 29 1.56 1.83 -7.22
N TYR A 30 2.04 2.14 -6.03
CA TYR A 30 1.23 2.63 -4.91
C TYR A 30 1.88 3.86 -4.29
N SER A 31 1.02 4.74 -3.76
CA SER A 31 1.47 5.88 -2.95
C SER A 31 1.98 5.42 -1.59
N ARG A 32 2.64 6.34 -0.86
CA ARG A 32 3.00 6.14 0.55
C ARG A 32 1.76 5.75 1.37
N PRO A 33 1.85 4.71 2.23
CA PRO A 33 0.75 4.32 3.08
C PRO A 33 0.35 5.44 4.04
N HIS A 34 -0.84 5.31 4.60
CA HIS A 34 -1.24 5.99 5.82
C HIS A 34 -0.89 5.06 6.99
N VAL A 35 -0.10 5.55 7.94
CA VAL A 35 0.24 4.78 9.15
C VAL A 35 -0.81 5.11 10.20
N MET A 36 -1.56 4.09 10.62
CA MET A 36 -2.63 4.23 11.60
C MET A 36 -2.07 4.20 13.02
N ASP A 37 -2.86 4.66 14.00
CA ASP A 37 -2.42 4.73 15.41
C ASP A 37 -2.14 3.34 16.01
N ASP A 38 -2.76 2.28 15.48
CA ASP A 38 -2.50 0.88 15.85
C ASP A 38 -1.27 0.27 15.16
N GLY A 39 -0.54 1.06 14.37
CA GLY A 39 0.64 0.64 13.62
C GLY A 39 0.35 -0.06 12.29
N THR A 40 -0.92 -0.22 11.90
CA THR A 40 -1.26 -0.77 10.58
C THR A 40 -0.93 0.20 9.45
N LEU A 41 -0.58 -0.35 8.29
CA LEU A 41 -0.40 0.41 7.05
C LEU A 41 -1.70 0.35 6.25
N ALA A 42 -2.28 1.51 5.95
CA ALA A 42 -3.49 1.63 5.16
C ALA A 42 -3.21 2.17 3.76
N PHE A 43 -3.78 1.54 2.74
CA PHE A 43 -3.68 1.94 1.34
C PHE A 43 -5.08 2.14 0.75
N ILE A 44 -5.25 3.24 0.01
CA ILE A 44 -6.44 3.45 -0.80
C ILE A 44 -6.23 2.70 -2.12
N MET A 45 -7.09 1.72 -2.39
CA MET A 45 -7.06 0.86 -3.57
C MET A 45 -8.31 1.10 -4.43
N ALA A 46 -8.15 1.11 -5.75
CA ALA A 46 -9.27 0.96 -6.68
C ALA A 46 -9.60 -0.53 -6.86
N ASP A 47 -10.80 -0.84 -7.37
CA ASP A 47 -11.17 -2.22 -7.71
C ASP A 47 -10.40 -2.73 -8.94
N ARG A 48 -9.15 -3.11 -8.71
CA ARG A 48 -8.18 -3.53 -9.73
C ARG A 48 -7.45 -4.80 -9.29
N LEU A 49 -6.56 -5.29 -10.15
CA LEU A 49 -5.91 -6.59 -10.01
C LEU A 49 -5.28 -6.86 -8.63
N ILE A 50 -4.51 -5.93 -8.07
CA ILE A 50 -3.90 -6.09 -6.73
C ILE A 50 -4.98 -6.24 -5.65
N HIS A 51 -6.04 -5.42 -5.69
CA HIS A 51 -7.16 -5.55 -4.77
C HIS A 51 -7.88 -6.90 -4.93
N HIS A 52 -8.07 -7.37 -6.16
CA HIS A 52 -8.67 -8.68 -6.43
C HIS A 52 -7.84 -9.84 -5.88
N HIS A 53 -6.52 -9.83 -6.06
CA HIS A 53 -5.63 -10.84 -5.48
C HIS A 53 -5.77 -10.90 -3.95
N LEU A 54 -5.89 -9.73 -3.31
CA LEU A 54 -6.08 -9.60 -1.87
C LEU A 54 -7.43 -10.11 -1.34
N LYS A 55 -8.40 -10.42 -2.21
CA LYS A 55 -9.67 -11.06 -1.81
C LYS A 55 -9.48 -12.56 -1.57
N SER A 56 -8.59 -13.22 -2.32
CA SER A 56 -8.33 -14.66 -2.21
C SER A 56 -7.08 -15.00 -1.39
N ASN A 57 -6.12 -14.08 -1.32
CA ASN A 57 -4.87 -14.26 -0.57
C ASN A 57 -4.46 -12.95 0.12
N PRO A 58 -4.44 -12.90 1.47
CA PRO A 58 -4.22 -11.65 2.19
C PRO A 58 -2.76 -11.16 2.20
N ARG A 59 -1.83 -11.87 1.52
CA ARG A 59 -0.39 -11.58 1.59
C ARG A 59 0.02 -10.58 0.51
N ALA A 60 0.82 -9.60 0.91
CA ALA A 60 1.43 -8.64 0.00
C ALA A 60 2.87 -8.34 0.40
N ALA A 61 3.64 -7.84 -0.56
CA ALA A 61 4.92 -7.19 -0.32
C ALA A 61 4.85 -5.74 -0.80
N PHE A 62 5.36 -4.81 -0.01
CA PHE A 62 5.46 -3.41 -0.41
C PHE A 62 6.91 -2.95 -0.36
N LEU A 63 7.41 -2.46 -1.48
CA LEU A 63 8.72 -1.82 -1.60
C LEU A 63 8.51 -0.32 -1.68
N PHE A 64 9.25 0.44 -0.88
CA PHE A 64 9.31 1.88 -0.97
C PHE A 64 10.75 2.30 -1.21
N LYS A 65 11.01 2.91 -2.37
CA LYS A 65 12.29 3.52 -2.70
C LYS A 65 12.20 5.02 -2.49
N GLU A 66 13.12 5.57 -1.71
CA GLU A 66 13.24 7.00 -1.46
C GLU A 66 13.67 7.77 -2.72
N GLU A 67 13.22 9.01 -2.83
CA GLU A 67 13.76 9.97 -3.79
C GLU A 67 15.22 10.30 -3.43
N GLY A 68 16.08 10.41 -4.45
CA GLY A 68 17.50 10.71 -4.27
C GLY A 68 18.44 9.66 -4.87
N PRO A 69 19.77 9.91 -4.78
CA PRO A 69 20.78 9.01 -5.31
C PRO A 69 20.84 7.69 -4.54
N GLY A 70 21.23 6.62 -5.23
CA GLY A 70 21.36 5.28 -4.63
C GLY A 70 20.02 4.57 -4.38
N TYR A 71 20.09 3.53 -3.55
CA TYR A 71 18.96 2.65 -3.21
C TYR A 71 18.68 2.71 -1.71
N GLN A 72 18.11 3.82 -1.27
CA GLN A 72 17.59 3.98 0.09
C GLN A 72 16.10 3.69 0.12
N GLY A 73 15.64 3.09 1.22
CA GLY A 73 14.23 2.78 1.44
C GLY A 73 14.01 1.51 2.25
N LYS A 74 12.80 0.99 2.15
CA LYS A 74 12.34 -0.15 2.95
C LYS A 74 11.52 -1.13 2.11
N ARG A 75 11.52 -2.39 2.53
CA ARG A 75 10.58 -3.43 2.05
C ARG A 75 9.77 -3.92 3.23
N PHE A 76 8.50 -4.24 2.99
CA PHE A 76 7.58 -4.72 4.00
C PHE A 76 6.91 -5.99 3.52
N LEU A 77 6.86 -6.99 4.39
CA LEU A 77 5.98 -8.15 4.23
C LEU A 77 4.70 -7.87 5.00
N LEU A 78 3.57 -8.01 4.33
CA LEU A 78 2.28 -7.51 4.80
C LEU A 78 1.21 -8.60 4.79
N THR A 79 0.32 -8.55 5.77
CA THR A 79 -0.93 -9.32 5.78
C THR A 79 -2.11 -8.38 5.89
N LYS A 80 -3.05 -8.42 4.92
CA LYS A 80 -4.32 -7.72 4.97
C LYS A 80 -5.10 -8.20 6.20
N VAL A 81 -5.56 -7.26 7.02
CA VAL A 81 -6.32 -7.56 8.24
C VAL A 81 -7.79 -7.15 8.14
N ARG A 82 -8.09 -6.10 7.38
CA ARG A 82 -9.46 -5.63 7.11
C ARG A 82 -9.46 -4.67 5.93
N GLU A 83 -10.64 -4.36 5.43
CA GLU A 83 -10.84 -3.24 4.50
C GLU A 83 -12.17 -2.55 4.75
N GLU A 84 -12.28 -1.31 4.28
CA GLU A 84 -13.49 -0.51 4.28
C GLU A 84 -13.76 -0.05 2.85
N GLU A 85 -15.02 -0.10 2.40
CA GLU A 85 -15.42 0.40 1.08
C GLU A 85 -16.08 1.77 1.22
N ASN A 86 -15.62 2.74 0.42
CA ASN A 86 -16.21 4.08 0.30
C ASN A 86 -16.52 4.76 1.65
N SER A 87 -15.65 4.55 2.66
CA SER A 87 -15.91 4.99 4.03
C SER A 87 -15.58 6.48 4.25
N PRO A 88 -16.16 7.12 5.28
CA PRO A 88 -15.78 8.49 5.65
C PRO A 88 -14.29 8.63 5.96
N LEU A 89 -13.68 7.60 6.56
CA LEU A 89 -12.24 7.58 6.86
C LEU A 89 -11.42 7.60 5.57
N LEU A 90 -11.79 6.80 4.56
CA LEU A 90 -11.14 6.81 3.25
C LEU A 90 -11.12 8.22 2.65
N GLU A 91 -12.26 8.91 2.65
CA GLU A 91 -12.36 10.26 2.11
C GLU A 91 -11.52 11.26 2.90
N SER A 92 -11.44 11.13 4.23
CA SER A 92 -10.59 12.00 5.07
C SER A 92 -9.09 11.82 4.82
N LEU A 93 -8.65 10.63 4.40
CA LEU A 93 -7.25 10.31 4.15
C LEU A 93 -6.81 10.63 2.72
N ARG A 94 -7.77 10.84 1.81
CA ARG A 94 -7.51 10.98 0.38
C ARG A 94 -6.73 12.26 0.08
N ARG A 95 -5.46 12.11 -0.30
CA ARG A 95 -4.56 13.23 -0.62
C ARG A 95 -4.77 13.82 -2.03
N ARG A 96 -5.39 13.09 -2.96
CA ARG A 96 -5.55 13.46 -4.38
C ARG A 96 -6.87 12.93 -4.96
N VAL A 97 -7.47 13.71 -5.87
CA VAL A 97 -8.58 13.29 -6.73
C VAL A 97 -8.00 12.90 -8.09
N TYR A 98 -8.28 11.70 -8.58
CA TYR A 98 -7.71 11.20 -9.84
C TYR A 98 -8.54 11.67 -11.04
N LEU A 99 -7.89 11.80 -12.21
CA LEU A 99 -8.55 12.22 -13.45
C LEU A 99 -9.69 11.27 -13.87
N SER A 100 -9.57 9.97 -13.60
CA SER A 100 -10.61 8.98 -13.89
C SER A 100 -11.93 9.22 -13.12
N GLU A 101 -11.89 10.01 -12.04
CA GLU A 101 -13.08 10.39 -11.27
C GLU A 101 -13.77 11.63 -11.87
N ARG A 102 -13.14 12.33 -12.83
CA ARG A 102 -13.74 13.46 -13.56
C ARG A 102 -14.69 13.02 -14.67
N ASP A 103 -14.58 11.77 -15.12
CA ASP A 103 -15.41 11.20 -16.20
C ASP A 103 -16.75 10.62 -15.69
N GLY A 104 -17.12 10.90 -14.43
CA GLY A 104 -18.44 10.58 -13.87
C GLY A 104 -18.65 9.12 -13.44
N ALA A 105 -17.70 8.22 -13.69
CA ALA A 105 -17.73 6.86 -13.16
C ALA A 105 -17.23 6.84 -11.70
N LYS A 106 -18.14 6.65 -10.74
CA LYS A 106 -17.78 6.33 -9.34
C LYS A 106 -17.22 4.91 -9.29
N GLU A 107 -15.92 4.75 -9.51
CA GLU A 107 -15.23 3.50 -9.16
C GLU A 107 -15.23 3.35 -7.63
N SER A 108 -15.66 2.19 -7.11
CA SER A 108 -15.49 1.86 -5.68
C SER A 108 -14.02 1.98 -5.28
N LYS A 109 -13.79 2.60 -4.12
CA LYS A 109 -12.47 2.70 -3.48
C LYS A 109 -12.51 1.96 -2.17
N PHE A 110 -11.40 1.30 -1.87
CA PHE A 110 -11.21 0.47 -0.69
C PHE A 110 -10.05 1.01 0.13
N LEU A 111 -10.27 1.21 1.42
CA LEU A 111 -9.21 1.48 2.37
C LEU A 111 -8.79 0.14 2.98
N VAL A 112 -7.67 -0.40 2.51
CA VAL A 112 -7.18 -1.73 2.88
C VAL A 112 -6.08 -1.60 3.91
N PHE A 113 -6.24 -2.29 5.04
CA PHE A 113 -5.34 -2.22 6.19
C PHE A 113 -4.47 -3.47 6.25
N PHE A 114 -3.19 -3.27 6.50
CA PHE A 114 -2.19 -4.33 6.59
C PHE A 114 -1.46 -4.28 7.93
N ARG A 115 -1.27 -5.45 8.51
CA ARG A 115 -0.26 -5.67 9.55
C ARG A 115 1.11 -5.84 8.89
N VAL A 116 2.13 -5.22 9.47
CA VAL A 116 3.54 -5.43 9.08
C VAL A 116 4.04 -6.70 9.75
N GLU A 117 4.41 -7.70 8.95
CA GLU A 117 5.00 -8.96 9.42
C GLU A 117 6.52 -8.85 9.52
N LYS A 118 7.14 -8.17 8.56
CA LYS A 118 8.58 -7.90 8.55
C LYS A 118 8.84 -6.55 7.88
N GLU A 119 9.72 -5.76 8.48
CA GLU A 119 10.35 -4.59 7.86
C GLU A 119 11.78 -4.96 7.50
N LEU A 120 12.22 -4.58 6.31
CA LEU A 120 13.52 -4.91 5.74
C LEU A 120 14.16 -3.68 5.09
N PRO A 121 15.50 -3.59 5.01
CA PRO A 121 16.15 -2.60 4.16
C PRO A 121 15.79 -2.81 2.67
N LEU A 122 15.87 -1.73 1.88
CA LEU A 122 15.61 -1.79 0.45
C LEU A 122 16.54 -2.77 -0.28
N VAL A 123 17.82 -2.76 0.08
CA VAL A 123 18.87 -3.59 -0.51
C VAL A 123 19.54 -4.41 0.58
N GLY A 124 19.92 -5.64 0.25
CA GLY A 124 20.53 -6.60 1.17
C GLY A 124 19.54 -7.64 1.70
N SER A 125 20.08 -8.72 2.25
CA SER A 125 19.33 -9.73 3.00
C SER A 125 19.45 -9.44 4.49
N GLU A 126 18.33 -9.51 5.19
CA GLU A 126 18.32 -9.83 6.62
C GLU A 126 17.92 -11.30 6.74
N ASP A 127 18.84 -12.15 6.28
CA ASP A 127 19.00 -13.50 6.81
C ASP A 127 19.96 -13.42 8.00
#